data_AF-A0A6A4VXV0-F1
#
_entry.id   AF-A0A6A4VXV0-F1
#
_cell.length_a   1.000
_cell.length_b   1.000
_cell.length_c   1.000
_cell.angle_alpha   90.00
_cell.angle_beta   90.00
_cell.angle_gamma   90.00
#
_symmetry.space_group_name_H-M   'P 1'
#
loop_
_entity.id
_entity.type
_entity.pdbx_description
1 polymer ?
#
loop_
_entity_poly.entity_id
_entity_poly.type
_entity_poly.pdbx_seq_one_letter_code
_entity_poly.pdbx_strand_id
1 'polypeptide(L)'
;MGDNIIMQLDAAAKIFLTCQNSYVQFEAANLLRDGLLREWKQLPPEATTELKNYLLNYLVAHTSAPGFLRERLVQTVAILVKRRSVDDEGAQRSELLSNLQQLIRSPDINMQLLGCSLIAALLQEHANTLKSADVLLTWEQHFMAKKQFEVSDLRRIFEFCLSTLAEAEKLPALNTPQQMTLVDRLLRITESILSWSFTNFNINILYMRSSQRLIAVFESEQNPSLRPGVNWRQLMLNPDVVSLFFKMYWKVHQEDQLAHTCLNCLNQLASLNGTVIGSREPRITYASHFAQNLLNILGFEQLPDSQCLGVAGIVLRFVLFFPTPILIHLPEELVGSLLQELTRVTCRFARAAARQEELHVDDQMYREAFGKLLEAWMMLLQEGDSFPSDLYHMSATQIFETYLQVHLAAPDGARGQVSDSCDDIDETEESDRVAYRDQLAAIGAFGRKIPERSVPLVTGLLEAQTERLQHHLQRVYQQASPLADRHQLIALHEDLHWTLMIAGMTRADIRTDRNKHQARLGFGGVTCWQLDLRSETSLISPRLNQYSAAAGGSDPARRAAVVAASGRGTASGRHRRATAQRRAGRLRGPHRQWDYLDFTWRLERSWICWTIRQPAHKG
;
A
#
# COMPACT_ATOMS: atom_id res chain seq x y z
N MET A 1 50.02 -26.93 1.31
CA MET A 1 49.06 -25.82 1.13
C MET A 1 48.24 -25.59 2.40
N GLY A 2 47.75 -26.64 3.08
CA GLY A 2 47.06 -26.53 4.39
C GLY A 2 47.82 -25.74 5.47
N ASP A 3 49.15 -25.91 5.58
CA ASP A 3 49.97 -25.25 6.61
C ASP A 3 50.00 -23.71 6.50
N ASN A 4 49.82 -23.17 5.28
CA ASN A 4 49.88 -21.72 5.05
C ASN A 4 48.61 -21.00 5.56
N ILE A 5 47.49 -21.73 5.62
CA ILE A 5 46.21 -21.20 6.12
C ILE A 5 46.17 -21.26 7.63
N ILE A 6 46.66 -22.36 8.23
CA ILE A 6 46.81 -22.45 9.68
C ILE A 6 47.68 -21.30 10.17
N MET A 7 48.78 -20.99 9.46
CA MET A 7 49.56 -19.78 9.73
C MET A 7 48.78 -18.46 9.56
N GLN A 8 47.92 -18.32 8.54
CA GLN A 8 47.11 -17.10 8.36
C GLN A 8 46.04 -16.96 9.44
N LEU A 9 45.42 -18.07 9.87
CA LEU A 9 44.47 -18.12 10.97
C LEU A 9 45.16 -17.81 12.30
N ASP A 10 46.33 -18.39 12.54
CA ASP A 10 47.17 -18.08 13.70
C ASP A 10 47.64 -16.63 13.70
N ALA A 11 48.01 -16.09 12.55
CA ALA A 11 48.40 -14.69 12.41
C ALA A 11 47.22 -13.75 12.71
N ALA A 12 46.04 -14.02 12.18
CA ALA A 12 44.83 -13.26 12.47
C ALA A 12 44.43 -13.37 13.95
N ALA A 13 44.44 -14.57 14.52
CA ALA A 13 44.21 -14.80 15.95
C ALA A 13 45.22 -14.03 16.83
N LYS A 14 46.50 -14.03 16.43
CA LYS A 14 47.56 -13.28 17.09
C LYS A 14 47.35 -11.76 16.99
N ILE A 15 46.84 -11.24 15.88
CA ILE A 15 46.47 -9.82 15.75
C ILE A 15 45.36 -9.46 16.74
N PHE A 16 44.35 -10.31 16.91
CA PHE A 16 43.30 -10.09 17.92
C PHE A 16 43.83 -10.09 19.36
N LEU A 17 44.88 -10.86 19.65
CA LEU A 17 45.51 -10.89 20.98
C LEU A 17 46.51 -9.76 21.24
N THR A 18 47.12 -9.19 20.20
CA THR A 18 48.27 -8.27 20.34
C THR A 18 47.97 -6.83 19.94
N CYS A 19 47.04 -6.60 19.01
CA CYS A 19 46.75 -5.27 18.49
C CYS A 19 45.55 -4.66 19.23
N GLN A 20 45.71 -3.44 19.77
CA GLN A 20 44.61 -2.69 20.41
C GLN A 20 43.79 -1.84 19.42
N ASN A 21 44.25 -1.71 18.16
CA ASN A 21 43.57 -0.88 17.17
C ASN A 21 42.40 -1.65 16.52
N SER A 22 41.17 -1.18 16.78
CA SER A 22 39.94 -1.82 16.29
C SER A 22 39.81 -1.84 14.76
N TYR A 23 40.43 -0.91 14.02
CA TYR A 23 40.46 -0.95 12.56
C TYR A 23 41.34 -2.09 12.02
N VAL A 24 42.51 -2.30 12.65
CA VAL A 24 43.39 -3.42 12.27
C VAL A 24 42.75 -4.76 12.61
N GLN A 25 42.05 -4.83 13.75
CA GLN A 25 41.25 -6.01 14.11
C GLN A 25 40.10 -6.25 13.11
N PHE A 26 39.47 -5.19 12.60
CA PHE A 26 38.42 -5.30 11.58
C PHE A 26 38.97 -5.83 10.25
N GLU A 27 40.10 -5.32 9.77
CA GLU A 27 40.73 -5.86 8.56
C GLU A 27 41.24 -7.29 8.76
N ALA A 28 41.73 -7.63 9.96
CA ALA A 28 42.06 -9.01 10.30
C ALA A 28 40.82 -9.91 10.25
N ALA A 29 39.65 -9.44 10.70
CA ALA A 29 38.38 -10.16 10.59
C ALA A 29 37.97 -10.38 9.12
N ASN A 30 38.19 -9.39 8.24
CA ASN A 30 37.95 -9.50 6.80
C ASN A 30 38.84 -10.57 6.16
N LEU A 31 40.15 -10.49 6.43
CA LEU A 31 41.13 -11.44 5.91
C LEU A 31 40.85 -12.86 6.39
N LEU A 32 40.48 -13.02 7.66
CA LEU A 32 40.10 -14.30 8.23
C LEU A 32 38.88 -14.87 7.50
N ARG A 33 37.82 -14.08 7.33
CA ARG A 33 36.62 -14.49 6.59
C ARG A 33 36.96 -14.94 5.16
N ASP A 34 37.71 -14.14 4.42
CA ASP A 34 38.00 -14.40 3.01
C ASP A 34 38.94 -15.61 2.82
N GLY A 35 39.94 -15.73 3.70
CA GLY A 35 40.86 -16.89 3.72
C GLY A 35 40.14 -18.20 4.05
N LEU A 36 39.28 -18.19 5.07
CA LEU A 36 38.47 -19.34 5.47
C LEU A 36 37.61 -19.87 4.33
N LEU A 37 36.96 -18.98 3.62
CA LEU A 37 36.09 -19.35 2.52
C LEU A 37 36.90 -19.95 1.37
N ARG A 38 37.96 -19.25 0.94
CA ARG A 38 38.80 -19.65 -0.20
C ARG A 38 39.32 -21.07 -0.06
N GLU A 39 39.73 -21.45 1.14
CA GLU A 39 40.41 -22.72 1.40
C GLU A 39 39.58 -23.70 2.26
N TRP A 40 38.25 -23.48 2.35
CA TRP A 40 37.33 -24.29 3.16
C TRP A 40 37.52 -25.80 3.01
N LYS A 41 37.65 -26.29 1.76
CA LYS A 41 37.80 -27.72 1.46
C LYS A 41 39.10 -28.34 1.98
N GLN A 42 40.09 -27.52 2.32
CA GLN A 42 41.40 -27.95 2.81
C GLN A 42 41.50 -27.90 4.34
N LEU A 43 40.52 -27.28 5.01
CA LEU A 43 40.52 -27.12 6.46
C LEU A 43 39.91 -28.35 7.16
N PRO A 44 40.55 -28.86 8.21
CA PRO A 44 39.95 -29.92 9.02
C PRO A 44 38.73 -29.38 9.78
N PRO A 45 37.73 -30.23 10.05
CA PRO A 45 36.50 -29.84 10.76
C PRO A 45 36.78 -29.33 12.18
N GLU A 46 37.82 -29.83 12.84
CA GLU A 46 38.27 -29.42 14.17
C GLU A 46 38.70 -27.96 14.18
N ALA A 47 39.58 -27.55 13.24
CA ALA A 47 40.07 -26.18 13.15
C ALA A 47 38.94 -25.15 12.94
N THR A 48 37.93 -25.47 12.12
CA THR A 48 36.77 -24.58 11.93
C THR A 48 35.93 -24.44 13.20
N THR A 49 35.84 -25.51 13.99
CA THR A 49 35.11 -25.52 15.27
C THR A 49 35.86 -24.74 16.35
N GLU A 50 37.18 -24.94 16.45
CA GLU A 50 38.05 -24.20 17.35
C GLU A 50 38.02 -22.71 17.05
N LEU A 51 38.09 -22.32 15.78
CA LEU A 51 38.03 -20.92 15.38
C LEU A 51 36.67 -20.29 15.70
N LYS A 52 35.56 -21.00 15.42
CA LYS A 52 34.23 -20.55 15.82
C LYS A 52 34.18 -20.26 17.33
N ASN A 53 34.68 -21.20 18.14
CA ASN A 53 34.69 -21.06 19.60
C ASN A 53 35.61 -19.92 20.06
N TYR A 54 36.77 -19.75 19.42
CA TYR A 54 37.69 -18.63 19.67
C TYR A 54 37.02 -17.28 19.41
N LEU A 55 36.37 -17.10 18.26
CA LEU A 55 35.68 -15.85 17.92
C LEU A 55 34.51 -15.57 18.86
N LEU A 56 33.75 -16.59 19.25
CA LEU A 56 32.68 -16.46 20.24
C LEU A 56 33.22 -16.04 21.61
N ASN A 57 34.29 -16.69 22.09
CA ASN A 57 34.94 -16.33 23.35
C ASN A 57 35.51 -14.90 23.30
N TYR A 58 36.07 -14.49 22.17
CA TYR A 58 36.55 -13.14 21.96
C TYR A 58 35.41 -12.11 22.04
N LEU A 59 34.28 -12.38 21.40
CA LEU A 59 33.09 -11.52 21.44
C LEU A 59 32.50 -11.39 22.86
N VAL A 60 32.49 -12.48 23.63
CA VAL A 60 32.04 -12.51 25.03
C VAL A 60 33.02 -11.75 25.94
N ALA A 61 34.33 -11.88 25.71
CA ALA A 61 35.35 -11.18 26.50
C ALA A 61 35.43 -9.67 26.19
N HIS A 62 35.05 -9.25 24.97
CA HIS A 62 35.19 -7.86 24.49
C HIS A 62 33.83 -7.24 24.14
N THR A 63 32.87 -7.29 25.08
CA THR A 63 31.54 -6.69 24.89
C THR A 63 31.60 -5.17 24.65
N SER A 64 32.65 -4.49 25.12
CA SER A 64 32.90 -3.05 24.92
C SER A 64 33.55 -2.70 23.57
N ALA A 65 33.83 -3.67 22.70
CA ALA A 65 34.41 -3.40 21.39
C ALA A 65 33.48 -2.53 20.51
N PRO A 66 34.03 -1.72 19.58
CA PRO A 66 33.23 -0.89 18.69
C PRO A 66 32.20 -1.68 17.88
N GLY A 67 31.04 -1.08 17.62
CA GLY A 67 29.90 -1.73 16.94
C GLY A 67 30.28 -2.35 15.59
N PHE A 68 31.01 -1.61 14.74
CA PHE A 68 31.43 -2.09 13.42
C PHE A 68 32.28 -3.37 13.49
N LEU A 69 33.16 -3.48 14.48
CA LEU A 69 34.01 -4.66 14.68
C LEU A 69 33.18 -5.83 15.19
N ARG A 70 32.31 -5.58 16.16
CA ARG A 70 31.40 -6.61 16.70
C ARG A 70 30.50 -7.18 15.62
N GLU A 71 29.86 -6.33 14.83
CA GLU A 71 29.00 -6.72 13.71
C GLU A 71 29.77 -7.58 12.71
N ARG A 72 31.01 -7.19 12.40
CA ARG A 72 31.83 -7.96 11.46
C ARG A 72 32.21 -9.34 11.97
N LEU A 73 32.63 -9.44 13.24
CA LEU A 73 32.96 -10.72 13.87
C LEU A 73 31.73 -11.63 13.99
N VAL A 74 30.59 -11.06 14.39
CA VAL A 74 29.30 -11.75 14.45
C VAL A 74 28.90 -12.30 13.07
N GLN A 75 29.08 -11.49 12.01
CA GLN A 75 28.85 -11.94 10.64
C GLN A 75 29.79 -13.07 10.23
N THR A 76 31.09 -12.97 10.53
CA THR A 76 32.07 -14.03 10.25
C THR A 76 31.68 -15.34 10.93
N VAL A 77 31.23 -15.30 12.18
CA VAL A 77 30.70 -16.48 12.88
C VAL A 77 29.46 -17.05 12.18
N ALA A 78 28.52 -16.21 11.76
CA ALA A 78 27.32 -16.67 11.05
C ALA A 78 27.65 -17.35 9.71
N ILE A 79 28.61 -16.80 8.95
CA ILE A 79 29.12 -17.40 7.70
C ILE A 79 29.77 -18.76 7.97
N LEU A 80 30.65 -18.85 8.98
CA LEU A 80 31.28 -20.11 9.39
C LEU A 80 30.24 -21.18 9.71
N VAL A 81 29.23 -20.83 10.50
CA VAL A 81 28.16 -21.75 10.90
C VAL A 81 27.29 -22.16 9.71
N LYS A 82 26.90 -21.23 8.84
CA LYS A 82 26.14 -21.54 7.62
C LYS A 82 26.94 -22.47 6.71
N ARG A 83 28.22 -22.19 6.50
CA ARG A 83 29.07 -23.01 5.62
C ARG A 83 29.26 -24.41 6.19
N ARG A 84 29.45 -24.53 7.50
CA ARG A 84 29.54 -25.81 8.22
C ARG A 84 28.21 -26.58 8.17
N SER A 85 27.08 -25.90 8.23
CA SER A 85 25.75 -26.52 8.20
C SER A 85 25.47 -27.34 6.93
N VAL A 86 26.14 -27.01 5.83
CA VAL A 86 26.06 -27.78 4.57
C VAL A 86 26.78 -29.13 4.69
N ASP A 87 27.80 -29.21 5.54
CA ASP A 87 28.65 -30.39 5.69
C ASP A 87 28.19 -31.29 6.86
N ASP A 88 27.63 -30.72 7.93
CA ASP A 88 27.23 -31.42 9.17
C ASP A 88 25.70 -31.48 9.40
N GLU A 89 24.93 -31.13 8.37
CA GLU A 89 23.47 -31.04 8.43
C GLU A 89 22.96 -30.13 9.58
N GLY A 90 23.71 -29.09 9.95
CA GLY A 90 23.27 -28.08 10.90
C GLY A 90 23.38 -28.48 12.37
N ALA A 91 24.12 -29.54 12.69
CA ALA A 91 24.34 -29.98 14.07
C ALA A 91 24.99 -28.87 14.93
N GLN A 92 26.11 -28.29 14.47
CA GLN A 92 26.77 -27.20 15.20
C GLN A 92 25.93 -25.93 15.30
N ARG A 93 25.09 -25.67 14.29
CA ARG A 93 24.15 -24.53 14.32
C ARG A 93 23.11 -24.72 15.42
N SER A 94 22.56 -25.92 15.54
CA SER A 94 21.56 -26.27 16.56
C SER A 94 22.13 -26.19 17.98
N GLU A 95 23.37 -26.61 18.17
CA GLU A 95 24.13 -26.45 19.42
C GLU A 95 24.34 -24.97 19.75
N LEU A 96 24.83 -24.18 18.80
CA LEU A 96 25.04 -22.75 18.98
C LEU A 96 23.74 -22.05 19.39
N LEU A 97 22.62 -22.32 18.71
CA LEU A 97 21.33 -21.73 19.05
C LEU A 97 20.89 -22.09 20.47
N SER A 98 21.19 -23.30 20.95
CA SER A 98 20.92 -23.70 22.34
C SER A 98 21.73 -22.86 23.34
N ASN A 99 23.00 -22.60 23.03
CA ASN A 99 23.86 -21.77 23.86
C ASN A 99 23.41 -20.30 23.83
N LEU A 100 22.99 -19.78 22.66
CA LEU A 100 22.48 -18.42 22.53
C LEU A 100 21.16 -18.21 23.29
N GLN A 101 20.28 -19.22 23.32
CA GLN A 101 19.07 -19.18 24.15
C GLN A 101 19.40 -19.02 25.64
N GLN A 102 20.44 -19.70 26.12
CA GLN A 102 20.91 -19.54 27.50
C GLN A 102 21.55 -18.16 27.73
N LEU A 103 22.34 -17.68 26.75
CA LEU A 103 23.01 -16.38 26.81
C LEU A 103 22.01 -15.21 26.91
N ILE A 104 20.90 -15.28 26.17
CA ILE A 104 19.84 -14.25 26.20
C ILE A 104 18.99 -14.33 27.48
N ARG A 105 18.97 -15.47 28.17
CA ARG A 105 18.34 -15.60 29.50
C ARG A 105 19.28 -15.19 30.64
N SER A 106 20.55 -14.92 30.35
CA SER A 106 21.51 -14.46 31.37
C SER A 106 21.09 -13.09 31.90
N PRO A 107 21.46 -12.72 33.14
CA PRO A 107 21.12 -11.40 33.70
C PRO A 107 21.92 -10.25 33.07
N ASP A 108 22.98 -10.54 32.31
CA ASP A 108 23.83 -9.52 31.69
C ASP A 108 23.27 -9.07 30.34
N ILE A 109 22.78 -7.83 30.29
CA ILE A 109 22.20 -7.22 29.10
C ILE A 109 23.16 -7.20 27.91
N ASN A 110 24.47 -7.05 28.11
CA ASN A 110 25.43 -7.05 27.00
C ASN A 110 25.52 -8.43 26.34
N MET A 111 25.43 -9.48 27.15
CA MET A 111 25.38 -10.86 26.69
C MET A 111 24.07 -11.13 25.95
N GLN A 112 22.94 -10.61 26.45
CA GLN A 112 21.66 -10.70 25.75
C GLN A 112 21.71 -10.03 24.37
N LEU A 113 22.22 -8.79 24.31
CA LEU A 113 22.35 -8.05 23.05
C LEU A 113 23.32 -8.73 22.07
N LEU A 114 24.41 -9.33 22.56
CA LEU A 114 25.31 -10.14 21.74
C LEU A 114 24.60 -11.39 21.18
N GLY A 115 23.83 -12.09 22.02
CA GLY A 115 23.01 -13.23 21.61
C GLY A 115 22.02 -12.87 20.52
N CYS A 116 21.28 -11.77 20.68
CA CYS A 116 20.38 -11.25 19.65
C CYS A 116 21.13 -10.90 18.36
N SER A 117 22.32 -10.31 18.45
CA SER A 117 23.14 -9.97 17.27
C SER A 117 23.56 -11.22 16.49
N LEU A 118 23.97 -12.29 17.19
CA LEU A 118 24.32 -13.57 16.57
C LEU A 118 23.12 -14.24 15.91
N ILE A 119 21.94 -14.21 16.55
CA ILE A 119 20.70 -14.72 15.94
C ILE A 119 20.35 -13.90 14.68
N ALA A 120 20.40 -12.57 14.75
CA ALA A 120 20.10 -11.71 13.61
C ALA A 120 21.03 -11.96 12.43
N ALA A 121 22.34 -12.12 12.69
CA ALA A 121 23.30 -12.46 11.64
C ALA A 121 23.07 -13.85 11.06
N LEU A 122 22.73 -14.85 11.88
CA LEU A 122 22.36 -16.18 11.37
C LEU A 122 21.12 -16.12 10.47
N LEU A 123 20.10 -15.36 10.84
CA LEU A 123 18.90 -15.14 10.01
C LEU A 123 19.27 -14.48 8.69
N GLN A 124 20.02 -13.37 8.72
CA GLN A 124 20.42 -12.62 7.53
C GLN A 124 21.25 -13.49 6.57
N GLU A 125 22.21 -14.25 7.10
CA GLU A 125 23.03 -15.14 6.29
C GLU A 125 22.16 -16.25 5.67
N HIS A 126 21.22 -16.87 6.38
CA HIS A 126 20.37 -17.92 5.79
C HIS A 126 19.27 -17.38 4.85
N ALA A 127 18.88 -16.10 4.98
CA ALA A 127 17.90 -15.46 4.11
C ALA A 127 18.45 -15.20 2.70
N ASN A 128 19.73 -14.87 2.59
CA ASN A 128 20.39 -14.48 1.35
C ASN A 128 20.78 -15.70 0.50
N THR A 129 20.10 -15.90 -0.64
CA THR A 129 20.40 -16.98 -1.61
C THR A 129 21.07 -16.51 -2.90
N LEU A 130 21.05 -15.20 -3.20
CA LEU A 130 21.52 -14.62 -4.47
C LEU A 130 22.96 -14.10 -4.46
N LYS A 131 23.47 -13.55 -3.34
CA LYS A 131 24.89 -13.09 -3.25
C LYS A 131 25.83 -14.28 -2.95
N SER A 132 25.70 -15.33 -3.73
CA SER A 132 26.37 -16.63 -3.55
C SER A 132 27.90 -16.60 -3.68
N ALA A 133 28.45 -15.56 -4.30
CA ALA A 133 29.90 -15.38 -4.44
C ALA A 133 30.62 -15.22 -3.10
N ASP A 134 29.94 -14.71 -2.07
CA ASP A 134 30.56 -14.34 -0.79
C ASP A 134 30.76 -15.52 0.18
N VAL A 135 30.27 -16.73 -0.13
CA VAL A 135 30.38 -17.92 0.75
C VAL A 135 30.91 -19.17 0.03
N LEU A 136 31.23 -19.08 -1.27
CA LEU A 136 31.70 -20.20 -2.11
C LEU A 136 30.76 -21.43 -2.05
N LEU A 137 29.46 -21.17 -2.00
CA LEU A 137 28.41 -22.17 -2.10
C LEU A 137 27.69 -22.03 -3.44
N THR A 138 27.25 -23.15 -4.00
CA THR A 138 26.34 -23.10 -5.15
C THR A 138 24.98 -22.59 -4.69
N TRP A 139 24.21 -22.04 -5.62
CA TRP A 139 22.83 -21.63 -5.34
C TRP A 139 22.00 -22.77 -4.74
N GLU A 140 22.17 -24.01 -5.21
CA GLU A 140 21.48 -25.18 -4.66
C GLU A 140 21.83 -25.43 -3.20
N GLN A 141 23.11 -25.28 -2.84
CA GLN A 141 23.54 -25.44 -1.45
C GLN A 141 22.96 -24.34 -0.57
N HIS A 142 22.89 -23.10 -1.05
CA HIS A 142 22.20 -22.01 -0.36
C HIS A 142 20.71 -22.31 -0.15
N PHE A 143 20.03 -22.78 -1.20
CA PHE A 143 18.61 -23.12 -1.13
C PHE A 143 18.35 -24.27 -0.15
N MET A 144 19.17 -25.33 -0.18
CA MET A 144 19.05 -26.45 0.75
C MET A 144 19.33 -26.03 2.20
N ALA A 145 20.37 -25.22 2.43
CA ALA A 145 20.67 -24.69 3.76
C ALA A 145 19.54 -23.81 4.30
N LYS A 146 18.95 -22.95 3.46
CA LYS A 146 17.77 -22.14 3.81
C LYS A 146 16.58 -23.02 4.17
N LYS A 147 16.24 -23.99 3.32
CA LYS A 147 15.12 -24.92 3.55
C LYS A 147 15.32 -25.73 4.84
N GLN A 148 16.53 -26.21 5.09
CA GLN A 148 16.85 -26.92 6.31
C GLN A 148 16.65 -26.02 7.53
N PHE A 149 17.20 -24.80 7.49
CA PHE A 149 17.07 -23.81 8.55
C PHE A 149 15.60 -23.44 8.85
N GLU A 150 14.76 -23.31 7.81
CA GLU A 150 13.31 -23.09 7.95
C GLU A 150 12.61 -24.19 8.74
N VAL A 151 13.04 -25.44 8.56
CA VAL A 151 12.43 -26.63 9.18
C VAL A 151 12.98 -26.89 10.59
N SER A 152 14.29 -26.77 10.81
CA SER A 152 14.94 -27.12 12.08
C SER A 152 14.94 -25.99 13.10
N ASP A 153 15.24 -24.76 12.67
CA ASP A 153 15.73 -23.71 13.58
C ASP A 153 14.85 -22.46 13.59
N LEU A 154 14.30 -22.05 12.44
CA LEU A 154 13.55 -20.80 12.32
C LEU A 154 12.35 -20.74 13.28
N ARG A 155 11.59 -21.84 13.38
CA ARG A 155 10.46 -21.96 14.33
C ARG A 155 10.95 -21.85 15.77
N ARG A 156 12.04 -22.53 16.10
CA ARG A 156 12.63 -22.55 17.44
C ARG A 156 13.10 -21.15 17.88
N ILE A 157 13.71 -20.40 16.98
CA ILE A 157 14.12 -19.01 17.23
C ILE A 157 12.90 -18.14 17.50
N PHE A 158 11.84 -18.28 16.70
CA PHE A 158 10.61 -17.52 16.87
C PHE A 158 9.92 -17.82 18.21
N GLU A 159 9.73 -19.09 18.57
CA GLU A 159 9.14 -19.49 19.86
C GLU A 159 9.90 -18.92 21.06
N PHE A 160 11.23 -18.93 20.97
CA PHE A 160 12.09 -18.34 22.00
C PHE A 160 11.95 -16.80 22.08
N CYS A 161 11.90 -16.12 20.94
CA CYS A 161 11.68 -14.67 20.93
C CYS A 161 10.30 -14.33 21.50
N LEU A 162 9.27 -15.10 21.16
CA LEU A 162 7.92 -14.95 21.73
C LEU A 162 7.91 -15.15 23.24
N SER A 163 8.61 -16.17 23.77
CA SER A 163 8.65 -16.38 25.23
C SER A 163 9.30 -15.20 25.94
N THR A 164 10.40 -14.68 25.39
CA THR A 164 11.15 -13.56 25.97
C THR A 164 10.36 -12.26 25.86
N LEU A 165 9.67 -12.02 24.75
CA LEU A 165 8.77 -10.88 24.58
C LEU A 165 7.55 -10.98 25.52
N ALA A 166 7.02 -12.18 25.76
CA ALA A 166 5.92 -12.38 26.72
C ALA A 166 6.35 -12.13 28.17
N GLU A 167 7.60 -12.45 28.53
CA GLU A 167 8.17 -12.06 29.83
C GLU A 167 8.35 -10.54 29.91
N ALA A 168 8.87 -9.92 28.83
CA ALA A 168 9.01 -8.48 28.76
C ALA A 168 7.64 -7.77 28.84
N GLU A 169 6.59 -8.31 28.23
CA GLU A 169 5.21 -7.78 28.25
C GLU A 169 4.64 -7.72 29.67
N LYS A 170 4.89 -8.74 30.50
CA LYS A 170 4.40 -8.82 31.89
C LYS A 170 5.01 -7.78 32.84
N LEU A 171 6.15 -7.18 32.49
CA LEU A 171 6.75 -6.12 33.30
C LEU A 171 5.81 -4.89 33.34
N PRO A 172 5.77 -4.10 34.42
CA PRO A 172 4.89 -2.92 34.46
C PRO A 172 5.27 -1.85 33.43
N ALA A 173 6.57 -1.64 33.20
CA ALA A 173 7.09 -0.67 32.22
C ALA A 173 8.52 -1.04 31.79
N LEU A 174 8.95 -0.55 30.63
CA LEU A 174 10.32 -0.67 30.12
C LEU A 174 11.13 0.54 30.59
N ASN A 175 11.62 0.50 31.82
CA ASN A 175 12.17 1.69 32.49
C ASN A 175 13.61 2.02 32.09
N THR A 176 14.36 1.08 31.51
CA THR A 176 15.76 1.31 31.13
C THR A 176 15.95 1.33 29.61
N PRO A 177 16.82 2.22 29.08
CA PRO A 177 17.10 2.27 27.64
C PRO A 177 17.69 0.95 27.12
N GLN A 178 18.39 0.20 27.98
CA GLN A 178 18.94 -1.09 27.63
C GLN A 178 17.84 -2.17 27.48
N GLN A 179 16.79 -2.15 28.32
CA GLN A 179 15.61 -3.02 28.16
C GLN A 179 14.86 -2.70 26.87
N MET A 180 14.67 -1.41 26.56
CA MET A 180 14.06 -0.96 25.31
C MET A 180 14.87 -1.43 24.10
N THR A 181 16.20 -1.33 24.16
CA THR A 181 17.11 -1.83 23.10
C THR A 181 17.00 -3.35 22.93
N LEU A 182 16.87 -4.10 24.02
CA LEU A 182 16.67 -5.55 23.93
C LEU A 182 15.33 -5.90 23.27
N VAL A 183 14.26 -5.24 23.68
CA VAL A 183 12.92 -5.42 23.08
C VAL A 183 12.95 -5.06 21.61
N ASP A 184 13.59 -3.95 21.21
CA ASP A 184 13.80 -3.57 19.80
C ASP A 184 14.50 -4.70 19.03
N ARG A 185 15.61 -5.23 19.55
CA ARG A 185 16.33 -6.32 18.88
C ARG A 185 15.49 -7.59 18.76
N LEU A 186 14.75 -7.97 19.80
CA LEU A 186 13.87 -9.13 19.76
C LEU A 186 12.72 -8.92 18.75
N LEU A 187 12.12 -7.73 18.71
CA LEU A 187 11.07 -7.39 17.75
C LEU A 187 11.60 -7.40 16.31
N ARG A 188 12.80 -6.88 16.05
CA ARG A 188 13.44 -6.94 14.71
C ARG A 188 13.77 -8.36 14.26
N ILE A 189 14.26 -9.20 15.17
CA ILE A 189 14.46 -10.64 14.89
C ILE A 189 13.12 -11.27 14.49
N THR A 190 12.08 -10.96 15.26
CA THR A 190 10.73 -11.49 15.04
C THR A 190 10.12 -10.98 13.73
N GLU A 191 10.28 -9.70 13.41
CA GLU A 191 9.90 -9.08 12.14
C GLU A 191 10.60 -9.76 10.95
N SER A 192 11.91 -10.02 11.07
CA SER A 192 12.70 -10.71 10.04
C SER A 192 12.19 -12.13 9.79
N ILE A 193 11.77 -12.84 10.84
CA ILE A 193 11.18 -14.18 10.72
C ILE A 193 9.79 -14.12 10.10
N LEU A 194 8.95 -13.16 10.51
CA LEU A 194 7.60 -13.00 9.97
C LEU A 194 7.61 -12.52 8.50
N SER A 195 8.63 -11.77 8.11
CA SER A 195 8.85 -11.31 6.73
C SER A 195 9.70 -12.29 5.91
N TRP A 196 9.96 -13.49 6.42
CA TRP A 196 10.80 -14.49 5.78
C TRP A 196 10.17 -15.00 4.47
N SER A 197 10.96 -15.04 3.40
CA SER A 197 10.54 -15.60 2.11
C SER A 197 10.59 -17.13 2.14
N PHE A 198 9.55 -17.76 2.70
CA PHE A 198 9.44 -19.21 2.86
C PHE A 198 9.58 -19.97 1.54
N THR A 199 10.36 -21.05 1.55
CA THR A 199 10.50 -21.92 0.38
C THR A 199 9.21 -22.71 0.15
N ASN A 200 8.52 -22.45 -0.97
CA ASN A 200 7.31 -23.19 -1.33
C ASN A 200 7.66 -24.65 -1.71
N PHE A 201 7.04 -25.61 -1.03
CA PHE A 201 7.30 -27.05 -1.22
C PHE A 201 6.96 -27.56 -2.63
N ASN A 202 6.11 -26.83 -3.38
CA ASN A 202 5.56 -27.26 -4.67
C ASN A 202 6.33 -26.78 -5.91
N ILE A 203 7.35 -25.92 -5.76
CA ILE A 203 8.16 -25.51 -6.91
C ILE A 203 9.33 -26.48 -7.02
N ASN A 204 9.28 -27.34 -8.04
CA ASN A 204 10.34 -28.30 -8.31
C ASN A 204 11.66 -27.53 -8.54
N ILE A 205 12.75 -27.95 -7.89
CA ILE A 205 14.09 -27.36 -8.02
C ILE A 205 14.53 -27.27 -9.50
N LEU A 206 14.03 -28.19 -10.33
CA LEU A 206 14.24 -28.19 -11.78
C LEU A 206 13.57 -27.01 -12.51
N TYR A 207 12.41 -26.53 -12.05
CA TYR A 207 11.74 -25.33 -12.59
C TYR A 207 12.43 -24.03 -12.16
N MET A 208 13.08 -23.98 -11.00
CA MET A 208 13.88 -22.82 -10.59
C MET A 208 15.21 -22.72 -11.33
N ARG A 209 15.87 -23.84 -11.64
CA ARG A 209 17.12 -23.89 -12.42
C ARG A 209 17.04 -23.20 -13.78
N SER A 210 15.89 -23.26 -14.46
CA SER A 210 15.72 -22.76 -15.83
C SER A 210 15.33 -21.28 -15.91
N SER A 211 15.03 -20.63 -14.78
CA SER A 211 14.47 -19.26 -14.77
C SER A 211 15.07 -18.40 -13.67
N GLN A 212 16.31 -17.91 -13.87
CA GLN A 212 16.93 -16.87 -13.04
C GLN A 212 16.01 -15.65 -12.82
N ARG A 213 15.12 -15.36 -13.78
CA ARG A 213 14.11 -14.28 -13.69
C ARG A 213 13.02 -14.53 -12.65
N LEU A 214 12.60 -15.78 -12.42
CA LEU A 214 11.57 -16.08 -11.40
C LEU A 214 12.13 -15.96 -9.98
N ILE A 215 13.41 -16.30 -9.79
CA ILE A 215 14.11 -16.19 -8.50
C ILE A 215 14.23 -14.72 -8.08
N ALA A 216 14.59 -13.83 -9.01
CA ALA A 216 14.63 -12.39 -8.77
C ALA A 216 13.25 -11.84 -8.37
N VAL A 217 12.16 -12.35 -8.98
CA VAL A 217 10.78 -11.92 -8.66
C VAL A 217 10.35 -12.37 -7.25
N PHE A 218 10.64 -13.61 -6.86
CA PHE A 218 10.30 -14.12 -5.52
C PHE A 218 11.10 -13.47 -4.37
N GLU A 219 12.33 -13.01 -4.63
CA GLU A 219 13.13 -12.29 -3.63
C GLU A 219 13.01 -10.75 -3.73
N SER A 220 12.43 -10.21 -4.82
CA SER A 220 12.18 -8.77 -4.97
C SER A 220 10.91 -8.28 -4.26
N GLU A 221 10.04 -9.18 -3.81
CA GLU A 221 8.87 -8.78 -3.01
C GLU A 221 9.35 -8.25 -1.66
N GLN A 222 9.38 -6.92 -1.53
CA GLN A 222 9.49 -6.28 -0.23
C GLN A 222 8.27 -6.69 0.61
N ASN A 223 8.53 -7.37 1.72
CA ASN A 223 7.52 -7.89 2.66
C ASN A 223 6.58 -8.96 2.04
N PRO A 224 7.07 -10.17 1.72
CA PRO A 224 6.23 -11.25 1.21
C PRO A 224 5.15 -11.64 2.22
N SER A 225 4.04 -12.21 1.75
CA SER A 225 2.99 -12.68 2.66
C SER A 225 3.46 -13.87 3.50
N LEU A 226 3.07 -13.90 4.77
CA LEU A 226 3.48 -14.92 5.74
C LEU A 226 2.92 -16.32 5.38
N ARG A 227 3.79 -17.20 4.87
CA ARG A 227 3.49 -18.57 4.39
C ARG A 227 4.31 -19.67 5.06
N PRO A 228 4.21 -19.85 6.38
CA PRO A 228 4.98 -20.89 7.04
C PRO A 228 4.48 -22.30 6.65
N GLY A 229 5.34 -23.30 6.86
CA GLY A 229 4.98 -24.72 6.63
C GLY A 229 4.03 -25.27 7.69
N VAL A 230 3.46 -26.46 7.45
CA VAL A 230 2.47 -27.12 8.33
C VAL A 230 2.93 -27.24 9.79
N ASN A 231 4.23 -27.42 10.01
CA ASN A 231 4.82 -27.50 11.35
C ASN A 231 4.57 -26.23 12.18
N TRP A 232 4.32 -25.07 11.58
CA TRP A 232 4.05 -23.83 12.30
C TRP A 232 2.58 -23.67 12.72
N ARG A 233 1.69 -24.58 12.27
CA ARG A 233 0.24 -24.41 12.41
C ARG A 233 -0.21 -24.24 13.86
N GLN A 234 0.29 -25.08 14.78
CA GLN A 234 -0.09 -24.99 16.19
C GLN A 234 0.36 -23.66 16.82
N LEU A 235 1.54 -23.16 16.42
CA LEU A 235 2.09 -21.93 16.95
C LEU A 235 1.36 -20.70 16.41
N MET A 236 1.15 -20.62 15.10
CA MET A 236 0.54 -19.46 14.44
C MET A 236 -0.95 -19.33 14.72
N LEU A 237 -1.65 -20.45 14.98
CA LEU A 237 -3.07 -20.44 15.36
C LEU A 237 -3.29 -20.26 16.87
N ASN A 238 -2.23 -20.16 17.67
CA ASN A 238 -2.37 -19.83 19.08
C ASN A 238 -2.79 -18.34 19.21
N PRO A 239 -3.97 -18.03 19.79
CA PRO A 239 -4.44 -16.64 19.95
C PRO A 239 -3.48 -15.77 20.77
N ASP A 240 -2.71 -16.37 21.68
CA ASP A 240 -1.75 -15.66 22.53
C ASP A 240 -0.65 -14.98 21.72
N VAL A 241 -0.26 -15.54 20.56
CA VAL A 241 0.78 -14.96 19.71
C VAL A 241 0.31 -13.62 19.17
N VAL A 242 -0.87 -13.56 18.57
CA VAL A 242 -1.44 -12.31 18.03
C VAL A 242 -1.65 -11.32 19.17
N SER A 243 -2.28 -11.76 20.28
CA SER A 243 -2.50 -10.90 21.44
C SER A 243 -1.22 -10.34 22.04
N LEU A 244 -0.12 -11.10 22.03
CA LEU A 244 1.17 -10.63 22.52
C LEU A 244 1.66 -9.41 21.73
N PHE A 245 1.61 -9.42 20.40
CA PHE A 245 2.07 -8.27 19.61
C PHE A 245 1.16 -7.05 19.77
N PHE A 246 -0.16 -7.24 19.90
CA PHE A 246 -1.05 -6.12 20.20
C PHE A 246 -0.79 -5.53 21.59
N LYS A 247 -0.58 -6.36 22.62
CA LYS A 247 -0.20 -5.90 23.97
C LYS A 247 1.16 -5.21 23.96
N MET A 248 2.14 -5.77 23.25
CA MET A 248 3.46 -5.16 23.10
C MET A 248 3.39 -3.82 22.38
N TYR A 249 2.57 -3.69 21.34
CA TYR A 249 2.32 -2.40 20.68
C TYR A 249 1.85 -1.36 21.71
N TRP A 250 0.81 -1.65 22.49
CA TRP A 250 0.32 -0.74 23.53
C TRP A 250 1.34 -0.44 24.63
N LYS A 251 2.31 -1.33 24.84
CA LYS A 251 3.39 -1.10 25.79
C LYS A 251 4.47 -0.15 25.27
N VAL A 252 4.73 -0.18 23.96
CA VAL A 252 5.81 0.57 23.33
C VAL A 252 5.33 1.72 22.44
N HIS A 253 4.01 1.98 22.38
CA HIS A 253 3.41 2.91 21.42
C HIS A 253 3.88 4.37 21.56
N GLN A 254 4.48 4.74 22.68
CA GLN A 254 5.08 6.07 22.91
C GLN A 254 6.46 6.22 22.25
N GLU A 255 7.13 5.11 21.96
CA GLU A 255 8.46 5.08 21.35
C GLU A 255 8.33 4.75 19.86
N ASP A 256 8.38 5.76 19.00
CA ASP A 256 8.08 5.65 17.56
C ASP A 256 8.82 4.50 16.86
N GLN A 257 10.11 4.33 17.14
CA GLN A 257 10.93 3.28 16.52
C GLN A 257 10.46 1.87 16.90
N LEU A 258 10.12 1.65 18.17
CA LEU A 258 9.61 0.37 18.67
C LEU A 258 8.19 0.11 18.17
N ALA A 259 7.35 1.14 18.20
CA ALA A 259 5.98 1.09 17.69
C ALA A 259 5.97 0.69 16.21
N HIS A 260 6.83 1.31 15.39
CA HIS A 260 6.98 0.99 13.97
C HIS A 260 7.36 -0.48 13.75
N THR A 261 8.38 -1.00 14.44
CA THR A 261 8.78 -2.42 14.33
C THR A 261 7.65 -3.36 14.78
N CYS A 262 6.91 -3.00 15.83
CA CYS A 262 5.77 -3.79 16.29
C CYS A 262 4.61 -3.80 15.27
N LEU A 263 4.32 -2.65 14.65
CA LEU A 263 3.33 -2.53 13.58
C LEU A 263 3.72 -3.36 12.36
N ASN A 264 5.01 -3.43 12.00
CA ASN A 264 5.48 -4.31 10.93
C ASN A 264 5.25 -5.80 11.25
N CYS A 265 5.49 -6.24 12.49
CA CYS A 265 5.13 -7.59 12.93
C CYS A 265 3.62 -7.87 12.78
N LEU A 266 2.78 -6.94 13.25
CA LEU A 266 1.31 -7.05 13.12
C LEU A 266 0.85 -7.08 11.67
N ASN A 267 1.50 -6.28 10.81
CA ASN A 267 1.24 -6.24 9.37
C ASN A 267 1.56 -7.60 8.72
N GLN A 268 2.65 -8.26 9.12
CA GLN A 268 2.95 -9.61 8.64
C GLN A 268 1.98 -10.66 9.17
N LEU A 269 1.58 -10.58 10.44
CA LEU A 269 0.57 -11.48 11.01
C LEU A 269 -0.80 -11.34 10.32
N ALA A 270 -1.17 -10.13 9.93
CA ALA A 270 -2.36 -9.88 9.10
C ALA A 270 -2.29 -10.56 7.71
N SER A 271 -1.11 -10.99 7.28
CA SER A 271 -0.88 -11.67 5.99
C SER A 271 -0.78 -13.18 6.06
N LEU A 272 -1.04 -13.78 7.23
CA LEU A 272 -0.96 -15.23 7.42
C LEU A 272 -1.86 -15.97 6.42
N ASN A 273 -1.25 -16.76 5.55
CA ASN A 273 -1.95 -17.54 4.55
C ASN A 273 -1.21 -18.86 4.23
N GLY A 274 -1.69 -19.61 3.24
CA GLY A 274 -1.07 -20.87 2.80
C GLY A 274 -1.48 -22.09 3.65
N THR A 275 -0.57 -23.08 3.75
CA THR A 275 -0.90 -24.42 4.30
C THR A 275 -1.26 -24.41 5.79
N VAL A 276 -0.83 -23.40 6.54
CA VAL A 276 -1.16 -23.24 7.97
C VAL A 276 -2.65 -23.00 8.20
N ILE A 277 -3.29 -22.22 7.32
CA ILE A 277 -4.67 -21.72 7.51
C ILE A 277 -5.58 -22.06 6.33
N GLY A 278 -5.38 -23.24 5.74
CA GLY A 278 -6.12 -23.68 4.55
C GLY A 278 -7.61 -23.98 4.77
N SER A 279 -8.01 -24.32 6.00
CA SER A 279 -9.41 -24.62 6.34
C SER A 279 -10.18 -23.37 6.77
N ARG A 280 -11.45 -23.26 6.37
CA ARG A 280 -12.30 -22.09 6.60
C ARG A 280 -12.49 -21.75 8.08
N GLU A 281 -12.78 -22.74 8.93
CA GLU A 281 -13.07 -22.51 10.36
C GLU A 281 -11.90 -21.88 11.12
N PRO A 282 -10.67 -22.44 11.14
CA PRO A 282 -9.52 -21.78 11.76
C PRO A 282 -9.22 -20.39 11.20
N ARG A 283 -9.52 -20.16 9.90
CA ARG A 283 -9.37 -18.85 9.27
C ARG A 283 -10.34 -17.82 9.84
N ILE A 284 -11.60 -18.22 10.04
CA ILE A 284 -12.62 -17.39 10.69
C ILE A 284 -12.23 -17.10 12.15
N THR A 285 -11.82 -18.12 12.91
CA THR A 285 -11.42 -17.95 14.31
C THR A 285 -10.23 -17.01 14.45
N TYR A 286 -9.19 -17.20 13.63
CA TYR A 286 -8.03 -16.31 13.61
C TYR A 286 -8.41 -14.89 13.22
N ALA A 287 -9.20 -14.71 12.15
CA ALA A 287 -9.64 -13.41 11.68
C ALA A 287 -10.49 -12.68 12.73
N SER A 288 -11.39 -13.39 13.43
CA SER A 288 -12.22 -12.86 14.50
C SER A 288 -11.36 -12.32 15.66
N HIS A 289 -10.40 -13.13 16.14
CA HIS A 289 -9.48 -12.72 17.19
C HIS A 289 -8.60 -11.53 16.78
N PHE A 290 -8.09 -11.55 15.54
CA PHE A 290 -7.30 -10.45 15.00
C PHE A 290 -8.13 -9.16 14.91
N ALA A 291 -9.36 -9.23 14.38
CA ALA A 291 -10.26 -8.09 14.25
C ALA A 291 -10.63 -7.46 15.61
N GLN A 292 -10.86 -8.28 16.65
CA GLN A 292 -11.11 -7.79 18.01
C GLN A 292 -9.96 -6.94 18.55
N ASN A 293 -8.72 -7.37 18.32
CA ASN A 293 -7.55 -6.60 18.78
C ASN A 293 -7.28 -5.37 17.88
N LEU A 294 -7.51 -5.50 16.58
CA LEU A 294 -7.37 -4.39 15.61
C LEU A 294 -8.33 -3.25 15.93
N LEU A 295 -9.56 -3.56 16.34
CA LEU A 295 -10.55 -2.57 16.76
C LEU A 295 -10.05 -1.65 17.87
N ASN A 296 -9.28 -2.17 18.83
CA ASN A 296 -8.72 -1.35 19.90
C ASN A 296 -7.76 -0.29 19.35
N ILE A 297 -6.94 -0.64 18.35
CA ILE A 297 -6.03 0.33 17.69
C ILE A 297 -6.83 1.33 16.87
N LEU A 298 -7.80 0.86 16.06
CA LEU A 298 -8.61 1.74 15.22
C LEU A 298 -9.42 2.73 16.07
N GLY A 299 -10.00 2.26 17.18
CA GLY A 299 -10.77 3.04 18.15
C GLY A 299 -9.98 4.09 18.93
N PHE A 300 -8.64 4.11 18.81
CA PHE A 300 -7.81 5.08 19.52
C PHE A 300 -7.87 6.47 18.87
N GLU A 301 -8.39 7.44 19.62
CA GLU A 301 -8.62 8.80 19.13
C GLU A 301 -7.32 9.53 18.79
N GLN A 302 -6.27 9.35 19.61
CA GLN A 302 -5.00 10.06 19.53
C GLN A 302 -3.87 9.18 18.97
N LEU A 303 -4.12 8.50 17.84
CA LEU A 303 -3.06 7.75 17.16
C LEU A 303 -1.98 8.73 16.65
N PRO A 304 -0.69 8.53 16.99
CA PRO A 304 0.39 9.39 16.49
C PRO A 304 0.50 9.34 14.96
N ASP A 305 0.82 10.47 14.35
CA ASP A 305 0.92 10.63 12.89
C ASP A 305 1.90 9.62 12.26
N SER A 306 3.03 9.39 12.93
CA SER A 306 4.08 8.41 12.56
C SER A 306 3.56 6.97 12.44
N GLN A 307 2.46 6.64 13.11
CA GLN A 307 1.91 5.28 13.22
C GLN A 307 0.73 5.04 12.26
N CYS A 308 0.12 6.11 11.75
CA CYS A 308 -1.06 6.06 10.88
C CYS A 308 -0.83 5.21 9.62
N LEU A 309 0.33 5.33 8.99
CA LEU A 309 0.69 4.55 7.79
C LEU A 309 0.83 3.05 8.09
N GLY A 310 1.39 2.70 9.25
CA GLY A 310 1.53 1.32 9.70
C GLY A 310 0.17 0.67 9.98
N VAL A 311 -0.72 1.39 10.68
CA VAL A 311 -2.09 0.94 10.97
C VAL A 311 -2.91 0.75 9.68
N ALA A 312 -2.84 1.70 8.74
CA ALA A 312 -3.48 1.55 7.43
C ALA A 312 -2.95 0.35 6.65
N GLY A 313 -1.64 0.06 6.75
CA GLY A 313 -1.03 -1.14 6.19
C GLY A 313 -1.62 -2.44 6.77
N ILE A 314 -1.78 -2.51 8.10
CA ILE A 314 -2.38 -3.67 8.78
C ILE A 314 -3.81 -3.89 8.28
N VAL A 315 -4.62 -2.83 8.17
CA VAL A 315 -6.00 -2.91 7.65
C VAL A 315 -6.03 -3.46 6.24
N LEU A 316 -5.22 -2.88 5.33
CA LEU A 316 -5.14 -3.32 3.94
C LEU A 316 -4.76 -4.80 3.84
N ARG A 317 -3.73 -5.22 4.58
CA ARG A 317 -3.30 -6.62 4.58
C ARG A 317 -4.37 -7.54 5.17
N PHE A 318 -5.01 -7.13 6.27
CA PHE A 318 -6.07 -7.91 6.89
C PHE A 318 -7.21 -8.15 5.90
N VAL A 319 -7.71 -7.12 5.21
CA VAL A 319 -8.78 -7.27 4.22
C VAL A 319 -8.33 -8.11 3.02
N LEU A 320 -7.10 -7.92 2.54
CA LEU A 320 -6.55 -8.68 1.41
C LEU A 320 -6.48 -10.19 1.70
N PHE A 321 -6.07 -10.57 2.91
CA PHE A 321 -5.89 -11.97 3.30
C PHE A 321 -7.07 -12.58 4.07
N PHE A 322 -8.03 -11.78 4.50
CA PHE A 322 -9.30 -12.20 5.08
C PHE A 322 -10.44 -11.48 4.35
N PRO A 323 -10.76 -11.89 3.10
CA PRO A 323 -11.73 -11.19 2.27
C PRO A 323 -13.16 -11.38 2.80
N THR A 324 -14.10 -10.65 2.19
CA THR A 324 -15.54 -10.69 2.43
C THR A 324 -16.12 -12.09 2.73
N PRO A 325 -15.81 -13.18 2.00
CA PRO A 325 -16.39 -14.51 2.25
C PRO A 325 -15.93 -15.15 3.56
N ILE A 326 -14.93 -14.59 4.23
CA ILE A 326 -14.50 -14.92 5.59
C ILE A 326 -15.14 -13.94 6.58
N LEU A 327 -15.08 -12.65 6.29
CA LEU A 327 -15.60 -11.58 7.17
C LEU A 327 -17.09 -11.70 7.46
N ILE A 328 -17.91 -12.14 6.51
CA ILE A 328 -19.36 -12.36 6.74
C ILE A 328 -19.66 -13.47 7.76
N HIS A 329 -18.68 -14.30 8.11
CA HIS A 329 -18.83 -15.34 9.13
C HIS A 329 -18.29 -14.92 10.50
N LEU A 330 -17.78 -13.71 10.63
CA LEU A 330 -17.45 -13.14 11.94
C LEU A 330 -18.76 -12.73 12.65
N PRO A 331 -18.75 -12.59 13.99
CA PRO A 331 -19.90 -12.06 14.72
C PRO A 331 -20.37 -10.72 14.15
N GLU A 332 -21.68 -10.55 13.97
CA GLU A 332 -22.28 -9.37 13.31
C GLU A 332 -21.90 -8.06 14.02
N GLU A 333 -21.91 -8.03 15.35
CA GLU A 333 -21.48 -6.88 16.15
C GLU A 333 -20.01 -6.51 15.91
N LEU A 334 -19.14 -7.52 15.73
CA LEU A 334 -17.71 -7.32 15.48
C LEU A 334 -17.49 -6.70 14.10
N VAL A 335 -18.20 -7.21 13.08
CA VAL A 335 -18.17 -6.67 11.72
C VAL A 335 -18.69 -5.24 11.69
N GLY A 336 -19.83 -4.98 12.36
CA GLY A 336 -20.41 -3.65 12.45
C GLY A 336 -19.46 -2.63 13.09
N SER A 337 -18.87 -2.99 14.22
CA SER A 337 -17.87 -2.17 14.90
C SER A 337 -16.64 -1.93 14.02
N LEU A 338 -16.15 -2.95 13.32
CA LEU A 338 -14.99 -2.84 12.43
C LEU A 338 -15.24 -1.89 11.27
N LEU A 339 -16.40 -1.99 10.62
CA LEU A 339 -16.77 -1.09 9.52
C LEU A 339 -16.96 0.35 10.01
N GLN A 340 -17.56 0.55 11.19
CA GLN A 340 -17.72 1.87 11.78
C GLN A 340 -16.38 2.53 12.10
N GLU A 341 -15.48 1.83 12.78
CA GLU A 341 -14.15 2.36 13.11
C GLU A 341 -13.28 2.55 11.86
N LEU A 342 -13.36 1.63 10.90
CA LEU A 342 -12.69 1.78 9.61
C LEU A 342 -13.17 3.04 8.87
N THR A 343 -14.47 3.29 8.85
CA THR A 343 -15.07 4.50 8.24
C THR A 343 -14.56 5.75 8.95
N ARG A 344 -14.59 5.76 10.28
CA ARG A 344 -14.12 6.89 11.10
C ARG A 344 -12.66 7.20 10.83
N VAL A 345 -11.78 6.20 10.83
CA VAL A 345 -10.35 6.36 10.56
C VAL A 345 -10.11 6.81 9.11
N THR A 346 -10.83 6.25 8.15
CA THR A 346 -10.74 6.65 6.73
C THR A 346 -11.08 8.13 6.55
N CYS A 347 -12.17 8.60 7.16
CA CYS A 347 -12.58 10.01 7.11
C CYS A 347 -11.60 10.91 7.86
N ARG A 348 -11.04 10.46 9.00
CA ARG A 348 -10.01 11.20 9.74
C ARG A 348 -8.74 11.38 8.89
N PHE A 349 -8.29 10.32 8.23
CA PHE A 349 -7.08 10.36 7.40
C PHE A 349 -7.27 11.20 6.14
N ALA A 350 -8.47 11.19 5.53
CA ALA A 350 -8.79 12.10 4.43
C ALA A 350 -8.65 13.58 4.86
N ARG A 351 -9.22 13.95 6.02
CA ARG A 351 -9.11 15.33 6.54
C ARG A 351 -7.67 15.69 6.93
N ALA A 352 -6.92 14.75 7.50
CA ALA A 352 -5.52 14.97 7.85
C ALA A 352 -4.64 15.11 6.61
N ALA A 353 -4.86 14.32 5.56
CA ALA A 353 -4.15 14.43 4.29
C ALA A 353 -4.35 15.80 3.65
N ALA A 354 -5.58 16.30 3.60
CA ALA A 354 -5.88 17.64 3.08
C ALA A 354 -5.20 18.76 3.91
N ARG A 355 -5.10 18.59 5.23
CA ARG A 355 -4.34 19.54 6.08
C ARG A 355 -2.83 19.48 5.83
N GLN A 356 -2.26 18.31 5.56
CA GLN A 356 -0.84 18.20 5.22
C GLN A 356 -0.52 18.91 3.91
N GLU A 357 -1.43 18.84 2.94
CA GLU A 357 -1.33 19.54 1.66
C GLU A 357 -1.39 21.06 1.86
N GLU A 358 -2.33 21.56 2.67
CA GLU A 358 -2.44 22.99 3.02
C GLU A 358 -1.19 23.51 3.75
N LEU A 359 -0.58 22.70 4.61
CA LEU A 359 0.62 23.06 5.37
C LEU A 359 1.92 22.85 4.59
N HIS A 360 1.85 22.38 3.34
CA HIS A 360 3.01 22.03 2.50
C HIS A 360 4.02 21.12 3.24
N VAL A 361 3.51 20.10 3.91
CA VAL A 361 4.35 19.12 4.61
C VAL A 361 5.00 18.19 3.58
N ASP A 362 6.34 18.12 3.58
CA ASP A 362 7.11 17.26 2.67
C ASP A 362 6.73 15.77 2.81
N ASP A 363 6.61 15.29 4.06
CA ASP A 363 6.25 13.89 4.36
C ASP A 363 4.72 13.68 4.38
N GLN A 364 4.14 13.39 3.21
CA GLN A 364 2.69 13.18 3.02
C GLN A 364 2.18 11.80 3.53
N MET A 365 2.51 11.42 4.77
CA MET A 365 2.16 10.12 5.35
C MET A 365 0.65 9.84 5.37
N TYR A 366 -0.19 10.86 5.63
CA TYR A 366 -1.64 10.67 5.65
C TYR A 366 -2.22 10.42 4.26
N ARG A 367 -1.62 10.98 3.20
CA ARG A 367 -2.02 10.72 1.82
C ARG A 367 -1.82 9.24 1.47
N GLU A 368 -0.66 8.69 1.80
CA GLU A 368 -0.38 7.27 1.60
C GLU A 368 -1.25 6.37 2.48
N ALA A 369 -1.43 6.72 3.76
CA ALA A 369 -2.27 5.98 4.68
C ALA A 369 -3.73 5.95 4.22
N PHE A 370 -4.26 7.09 3.77
CA PHE A 370 -5.60 7.19 3.18
C PHE A 370 -5.72 6.34 1.91
N GLY A 371 -4.72 6.37 1.03
CA GLY A 371 -4.66 5.51 -0.16
C GLY A 371 -4.77 4.02 0.17
N LYS A 372 -4.03 3.53 1.18
CA LYS A 372 -4.11 2.14 1.65
C LYS A 372 -5.50 1.78 2.19
N LEU A 373 -6.16 2.69 2.91
CA LEU A 373 -7.52 2.46 3.40
C LEU A 373 -8.53 2.41 2.25
N LEU A 374 -8.42 3.30 1.26
CA LEU A 374 -9.27 3.26 0.06
C LEU A 374 -9.08 1.96 -0.72
N GLU A 375 -7.85 1.47 -0.85
CA GLU A 375 -7.57 0.18 -1.47
C GLU A 375 -8.24 -0.97 -0.70
N ALA A 376 -8.17 -0.96 0.63
CA ALA A 376 -8.86 -1.94 1.48
C ALA A 376 -10.38 -1.89 1.25
N TRP A 377 -10.97 -0.70 1.22
CA TRP A 377 -12.38 -0.53 0.91
C TRP A 377 -12.76 -1.03 -0.47
N MET A 378 -11.92 -0.82 -1.48
CA MET A 378 -12.19 -1.32 -2.83
C MET A 378 -12.26 -2.85 -2.88
N MET A 379 -11.50 -3.55 -2.04
CA MET A 379 -11.62 -5.01 -1.89
C MET A 379 -12.94 -5.40 -1.22
N LEU A 380 -13.38 -4.67 -0.20
CA LEU A 380 -14.67 -4.92 0.47
C LEU A 380 -15.87 -4.64 -0.45
N LEU A 381 -15.81 -3.56 -1.24
CA LEU A 381 -16.91 -3.10 -2.12
C LEU A 381 -17.17 -4.03 -3.32
N GLN A 382 -16.13 -4.73 -3.81
CA GLN A 382 -16.25 -5.65 -4.94
C GLN A 382 -17.22 -6.82 -4.67
N GLU A 383 -17.39 -7.19 -3.39
CA GLU A 383 -18.24 -8.31 -2.96
C GLU A 383 -19.45 -7.85 -2.11
N GLY A 384 -19.84 -6.57 -2.25
CA GLY A 384 -20.80 -5.89 -1.38
C GLY A 384 -22.20 -6.52 -1.27
N ASP A 385 -22.60 -7.40 -2.19
CA ASP A 385 -23.91 -8.07 -2.15
C ASP A 385 -24.03 -9.12 -1.02
N SER A 386 -22.90 -9.49 -0.39
CA SER A 386 -22.85 -10.53 0.66
C SER A 386 -22.88 -9.98 2.10
N PHE A 387 -22.77 -8.66 2.27
CA PHE A 387 -22.75 -8.00 3.59
C PHE A 387 -24.06 -7.26 3.88
N PRO A 388 -24.32 -6.84 5.14
CA PRO A 388 -25.45 -5.97 5.45
C PRO A 388 -25.35 -4.67 4.64
N SER A 389 -26.30 -4.45 3.74
CA SER A 389 -26.29 -3.32 2.78
C SER A 389 -26.16 -1.98 3.50
N ASP A 390 -26.87 -1.82 4.60
CA ASP A 390 -27.10 -0.52 5.25
C ASP A 390 -25.80 0.07 5.81
N LEU A 391 -24.99 -0.75 6.47
CA LEU A 391 -23.70 -0.32 7.04
C LEU A 391 -22.71 0.11 5.95
N TYR A 392 -22.69 -0.61 4.82
CA TYR A 392 -21.85 -0.24 3.68
C TYR A 392 -22.32 1.05 3.01
N HIS A 393 -23.63 1.24 2.82
CA HIS A 393 -24.16 2.47 2.25
C HIS A 393 -23.88 3.68 3.15
N MET A 394 -24.01 3.53 4.48
CA MET A 394 -23.65 4.58 5.43
C MET A 394 -22.15 4.91 5.36
N SER A 395 -21.29 3.90 5.35
CA SER A 395 -19.83 4.07 5.24
C SER A 395 -19.45 4.76 3.93
N ALA A 396 -20.00 4.29 2.80
CA ALA A 396 -19.80 4.87 1.48
C ALA A 396 -20.24 6.33 1.41
N THR A 397 -21.38 6.66 2.02
CA THR A 397 -21.88 8.04 2.10
C THR A 397 -20.92 8.92 2.87
N GLN A 398 -20.50 8.51 4.06
CA GLN A 398 -19.61 9.32 4.90
C GLN A 398 -18.24 9.53 4.24
N ILE A 399 -17.65 8.50 3.64
CA ILE A 399 -16.34 8.60 2.95
C ILE A 399 -16.46 9.50 1.73
N PHE A 400 -17.50 9.32 0.91
CA PHE A 400 -17.74 10.13 -0.28
C PHE A 400 -17.97 11.61 0.06
N GLU A 401 -18.85 11.89 1.03
CA GLU A 401 -19.12 13.26 1.50
C GLU A 401 -17.88 13.89 2.14
N THR A 402 -17.11 13.13 2.94
CA THR A 402 -15.87 13.64 3.54
C THR A 402 -14.84 13.99 2.45
N TYR A 403 -14.69 13.16 1.42
CA TYR A 403 -13.77 13.44 0.32
C TYR A 403 -14.17 14.71 -0.45
N LEU A 404 -15.47 14.91 -0.71
CA LEU A 404 -15.96 16.16 -1.28
C LEU A 404 -15.65 17.35 -0.35
N GLN A 405 -15.93 17.24 0.94
CA GLN A 405 -15.73 18.32 1.91
C GLN A 405 -14.27 18.76 1.99
N VAL A 406 -13.29 17.83 1.96
CA VAL A 406 -11.88 18.20 2.08
C VAL A 406 -11.32 18.87 0.82
N HIS A 407 -11.94 18.66 -0.33
CA HIS A 407 -11.53 19.22 -1.61
C HIS A 407 -12.35 20.45 -2.06
N LEU A 408 -13.33 20.91 -1.27
CA LEU A 408 -14.14 22.10 -1.58
C LEU A 408 -13.85 23.25 -0.61
N ALA A 409 -13.83 24.49 -1.11
CA ALA A 409 -13.69 25.68 -0.28
C ALA A 409 -14.96 25.97 0.55
N ALA A 410 -14.81 26.80 1.58
CA ALA A 410 -15.95 27.36 2.31
C ALA A 410 -16.89 28.11 1.33
N PRO A 411 -18.23 28.00 1.46
CA PRO A 411 -18.97 27.41 2.57
C PRO A 411 -19.25 25.90 2.46
N ASP A 412 -19.00 25.30 1.30
CA ASP A 412 -19.46 23.95 0.97
C ASP A 412 -18.48 22.85 1.44
N GLY A 413 -17.24 23.23 1.77
CA GLY A 413 -16.23 22.34 2.33
C GLY A 413 -15.26 23.04 3.29
N ALA A 414 -14.14 22.37 3.54
CA ALA A 414 -13.11 22.73 4.50
C ALA A 414 -11.71 22.82 3.88
N ARG A 415 -11.60 22.91 2.54
CA ARG A 415 -10.32 23.15 1.85
C ARG A 415 -9.75 24.50 2.30
N GLY A 416 -8.46 24.51 2.62
CA GLY A 416 -7.71 25.70 3.02
C GLY A 416 -7.76 26.83 1.98
N GLN A 417 -7.34 28.03 2.38
CA GLN A 417 -7.19 29.12 1.43
C GLN A 417 -6.05 28.79 0.47
N VAL A 418 -6.32 28.87 -0.84
CA VAL A 418 -5.29 28.70 -1.87
C VAL A 418 -4.26 29.82 -1.68
N SER A 419 -3.01 29.47 -1.42
CA SER A 419 -1.94 30.45 -1.24
C SER A 419 -1.78 31.29 -2.50
N ASP A 420 -1.51 32.59 -2.33
CA ASP A 420 -1.24 33.52 -3.43
C ASP A 420 0.20 33.39 -3.95
N SER A 421 0.98 32.43 -3.43
CA SER A 421 2.22 32.02 -4.05
C SER A 421 1.83 31.40 -5.38
N CYS A 422 2.06 32.14 -6.47
CA CYS A 422 2.40 31.51 -7.73
C CYS A 422 3.69 30.73 -7.50
N ASP A 423 3.62 29.62 -6.77
CA ASP A 423 4.63 28.59 -6.86
C ASP A 423 4.59 28.18 -8.32
N ASP A 424 5.69 28.42 -9.02
CA ASP A 424 5.84 28.00 -10.41
C ASP A 424 5.59 26.49 -10.40
N ILE A 425 4.39 26.08 -10.85
CA ILE A 425 4.00 24.67 -11.00
C ILE A 425 5.14 24.03 -11.80
N ASP A 426 5.89 23.15 -11.16
CA ASP A 426 7.03 22.51 -11.79
C ASP A 426 6.52 21.78 -13.04
N GLU A 427 7.19 21.90 -14.18
CA GLU A 427 6.84 21.16 -15.40
C GLU A 427 6.87 19.64 -15.16
N THR A 428 7.50 19.19 -14.07
CA THR A 428 7.51 17.79 -13.61
C THR A 428 6.34 17.39 -12.71
N GLU A 429 5.53 18.33 -12.22
CA GLU A 429 4.34 18.02 -11.41
C GLU A 429 3.29 17.28 -12.23
N GLU A 430 2.86 16.12 -11.73
CA GLU A 430 1.79 15.37 -12.35
C GLU A 430 0.45 16.09 -12.16
N SER A 431 -0.35 16.19 -13.21
CA SER A 431 -1.73 16.65 -13.09
C SER A 431 -2.49 15.84 -12.03
N ASP A 432 -3.35 16.52 -11.25
CA ASP A 432 -4.15 15.89 -10.18
C ASP A 432 -4.92 14.65 -10.62
N ARG A 433 -5.38 14.62 -11.88
CA ARG A 433 -6.05 13.44 -12.45
C ARG A 433 -5.16 12.18 -12.43
N VAL A 434 -3.85 12.34 -12.60
CA VAL A 434 -2.86 11.25 -12.56
C VAL A 434 -2.46 11.00 -11.11
N ALA A 435 -2.10 12.05 -10.38
CA ALA A 435 -1.61 11.96 -9.01
C ALA A 435 -2.66 11.38 -8.03
N TYR A 436 -3.95 11.65 -8.26
CA TYR A 436 -5.07 11.18 -7.44
C TYR A 436 -5.91 10.11 -8.15
N ARG A 437 -5.44 9.53 -9.26
CA ARG A 437 -6.21 8.59 -10.09
C ARG A 437 -6.85 7.47 -9.27
N ASP A 438 -6.07 6.82 -8.42
CA ASP A 438 -6.51 5.65 -7.67
C ASP A 438 -7.48 6.03 -6.53
N GLN A 439 -7.28 7.21 -5.93
CA GLN A 439 -8.23 7.77 -4.95
C GLN A 439 -9.56 8.11 -5.64
N LEU A 440 -9.52 8.85 -6.76
CA LEU A 440 -10.70 9.22 -7.54
C LEU A 440 -11.46 7.99 -8.05
N ALA A 441 -10.76 6.92 -8.44
CA ALA A 441 -11.38 5.66 -8.82
C ALA A 441 -12.12 5.01 -7.65
N ALA A 442 -11.52 5.01 -6.45
CA ALA A 442 -12.16 4.49 -5.24
C ALA A 442 -13.39 5.32 -4.82
N ILE A 443 -13.26 6.65 -4.79
CA ILE A 443 -14.36 7.58 -4.49
C ILE A 443 -15.49 7.46 -5.52
N GLY A 444 -15.16 7.31 -6.80
CA GLY A 444 -16.13 7.01 -7.85
C GLY A 444 -16.90 5.72 -7.58
N ALA A 445 -16.22 4.65 -7.12
CA ALA A 445 -16.86 3.40 -6.77
C ALA A 445 -17.82 3.53 -5.57
N PHE A 446 -17.44 4.30 -4.54
CA PHE A 446 -18.37 4.65 -3.45
C PHE A 446 -19.60 5.39 -3.97
N GLY A 447 -19.40 6.43 -4.79
CA GLY A 447 -20.52 7.19 -5.35
C GLY A 447 -21.48 6.34 -6.18
N ARG A 448 -20.97 5.34 -6.91
CA ARG A 448 -21.80 4.37 -7.66
C ARG A 448 -22.60 3.41 -6.79
N LYS A 449 -22.16 3.15 -5.55
CA LYS A 449 -22.91 2.35 -4.58
C LYS A 449 -24.02 3.14 -3.90
N ILE A 450 -23.97 4.48 -3.93
CA ILE A 450 -24.98 5.37 -3.34
C ILE A 450 -25.51 6.40 -4.37
N PRO A 451 -26.01 5.97 -5.54
CA PRO A 451 -26.37 6.89 -6.63
C PRO A 451 -27.48 7.87 -6.23
N GLU A 452 -28.40 7.44 -5.36
CA GLU A 452 -29.50 8.26 -4.84
C GLU A 452 -29.02 9.47 -4.04
N ARG A 453 -27.82 9.39 -3.46
CA ARG A 453 -27.21 10.47 -2.66
C ARG A 453 -26.11 11.19 -3.43
N SER A 454 -25.21 10.44 -4.06
CA SER A 454 -24.03 10.99 -4.74
C SER A 454 -24.39 11.84 -5.96
N VAL A 455 -25.37 11.41 -6.78
CA VAL A 455 -25.73 12.11 -8.02
C VAL A 455 -26.41 13.46 -7.73
N PRO A 456 -27.42 13.55 -6.84
CA PRO A 456 -28.01 14.85 -6.49
C PRO A 456 -26.99 15.79 -5.84
N LEU A 457 -26.13 15.27 -4.96
CA LEU A 457 -25.11 16.08 -4.27
C LEU A 457 -24.14 16.73 -5.25
N VAL A 458 -23.53 15.93 -6.14
CA VAL A 458 -22.57 16.43 -7.12
C VAL A 458 -23.24 17.33 -8.16
N THR A 459 -24.46 16.99 -8.60
CA THR A 459 -25.22 17.84 -9.54
C THR A 459 -25.52 19.21 -8.93
N GLY A 460 -26.01 19.24 -7.69
CA GLY A 460 -26.32 20.49 -6.99
C GLY A 460 -25.09 21.37 -6.76
N LEU A 461 -23.93 20.76 -6.44
CA LEU A 461 -22.66 21.48 -6.34
C LEU A 461 -22.24 22.10 -7.69
N LEU A 462 -22.31 21.33 -8.78
CA LEU A 462 -21.97 21.84 -10.11
C LEU A 462 -22.91 22.98 -10.55
N GLU A 463 -24.21 22.84 -10.33
CA GLU A 463 -25.21 23.88 -10.62
C GLU A 463 -24.85 25.17 -9.86
N ALA A 464 -24.70 25.10 -8.53
CA ALA A 464 -24.36 26.26 -7.71
C ALA A 464 -23.01 26.90 -8.10
N GLN A 465 -21.98 26.08 -8.37
CA GLN A 465 -20.66 26.57 -8.78
C GLN A 465 -20.71 27.24 -10.17
N THR A 466 -21.44 26.67 -11.12
CA THR A 466 -21.61 27.26 -12.46
C THR A 466 -22.38 28.59 -12.42
N GLU A 467 -23.40 28.71 -11.57
CA GLU A 467 -24.11 29.97 -11.32
C GLU A 467 -23.18 31.03 -10.71
N ARG A 468 -22.38 30.67 -9.70
CA ARG A 468 -21.37 31.57 -9.10
C ARG A 468 -20.36 32.05 -10.15
N LEU A 469 -19.89 31.16 -11.03
CA LEU A 469 -18.94 31.51 -12.10
C LEU A 469 -19.57 32.45 -13.12
N GLN A 470 -20.82 32.18 -13.52
CA GLN A 470 -21.57 33.04 -14.43
C GLN A 470 -21.74 34.45 -13.86
N HIS A 471 -22.12 34.57 -12.59
CA HIS A 471 -22.23 35.87 -11.92
C HIS A 471 -20.88 36.60 -11.87
N HIS A 472 -19.79 35.89 -11.60
CA HIS A 472 -18.45 36.49 -11.58
C HIS A 472 -18.03 37.01 -12.96
N LEU A 473 -18.19 36.21 -14.01
CA LEU A 473 -17.88 36.61 -15.39
C LEU A 473 -18.69 37.82 -15.85
N GLN A 474 -19.98 37.87 -15.46
CA GLN A 474 -20.84 39.03 -15.74
C GLN A 474 -20.33 40.31 -15.04
N ARG A 475 -19.85 40.20 -13.80
CA ARG A 475 -19.28 41.33 -13.06
C ARG A 475 -17.97 41.81 -13.68
N VAL A 476 -17.06 40.90 -14.03
CA VAL A 476 -15.79 41.24 -14.72
C VAL A 476 -16.04 41.93 -16.06
N TYR A 477 -17.08 41.53 -16.79
CA TYR A 477 -17.44 42.17 -18.06
C TYR A 477 -18.04 43.59 -17.87
N GLN A 478 -18.75 43.82 -16.76
CA GLN A 478 -19.44 45.09 -16.49
C GLN A 478 -18.58 46.11 -15.71
N GLN A 479 -17.66 45.65 -14.86
CA GLN A 479 -16.82 46.45 -13.98
C GLN A 479 -15.40 45.90 -14.08
N ALA A 480 -14.44 46.74 -14.50
CA ALA A 480 -13.02 46.36 -14.49
C ALA A 480 -12.64 45.86 -13.08
N SER A 481 -12.25 44.58 -13.00
CA SER A 481 -12.27 43.78 -11.77
C SER A 481 -11.32 44.29 -10.67
N PRO A 482 -11.78 44.42 -9.40
CA PRO A 482 -10.91 44.67 -8.26
C PRO A 482 -10.15 43.39 -7.83
N LEU A 483 -8.90 43.54 -7.38
CA LEU A 483 -8.01 42.43 -6.96
C LEU A 483 -8.62 41.45 -5.94
N ALA A 484 -9.61 41.87 -5.13
CA ALA A 484 -10.30 41.03 -4.15
C ALA A 484 -11.12 39.89 -4.77
N ASP A 485 -11.52 40.01 -6.04
CA ASP A 485 -12.28 39.01 -6.78
C ASP A 485 -11.42 37.82 -7.24
N ARG A 486 -10.09 37.96 -7.24
CA ARG A 486 -9.16 36.93 -7.77
C ARG A 486 -9.09 35.68 -6.90
N HIS A 487 -9.01 35.81 -5.57
CA HIS A 487 -8.90 34.65 -4.66
C HIS A 487 -10.18 33.82 -4.65
N GLN A 488 -11.34 34.49 -4.68
CA GLN A 488 -12.63 33.81 -4.79
C GLN A 488 -12.77 33.07 -6.12
N LEU A 489 -12.25 33.64 -7.20
CA LEU A 489 -12.24 33.00 -8.51
C LEU A 489 -11.30 31.78 -8.56
N ILE A 490 -10.11 31.86 -7.95
CA ILE A 490 -9.19 30.72 -7.84
C ILE A 490 -9.84 29.59 -7.04
N ALA A 491 -10.43 29.90 -5.89
CA ALA A 491 -11.14 28.92 -5.07
C ALA A 491 -12.31 28.27 -5.83
N LEU A 492 -13.08 29.06 -6.61
CA LEU A 492 -14.18 28.56 -7.43
C LEU A 492 -13.70 27.66 -8.58
N HIS A 493 -12.58 28.01 -9.23
CA HIS A 493 -11.98 27.17 -10.27
C HIS A 493 -11.54 25.82 -9.71
N GLU A 494 -10.92 25.83 -8.54
CA GLU A 494 -10.48 24.63 -7.86
C GLU A 494 -11.67 23.77 -7.40
N ASP A 495 -12.74 24.39 -6.90
CA ASP A 495 -14.00 23.70 -6.56
C ASP A 495 -14.61 23.01 -7.79
N LEU A 496 -14.69 23.72 -8.92
CA LEU A 496 -15.16 23.16 -10.19
C LEU A 496 -14.25 22.01 -10.66
N HIS A 497 -12.93 22.16 -10.53
CA HIS A 497 -11.95 21.15 -10.92
C HIS A 497 -12.19 19.82 -10.18
N TRP A 498 -12.20 19.84 -8.85
CA TRP A 498 -12.44 18.65 -8.03
C TRP A 498 -13.83 18.07 -8.22
N THR A 499 -14.87 18.91 -8.25
CA THR A 499 -16.25 18.46 -8.43
C THR A 499 -16.43 17.76 -9.78
N LEU A 500 -15.82 18.27 -10.85
CA LEU A 500 -15.86 17.64 -12.17
C LEU A 500 -15.09 16.32 -12.23
N MET A 501 -13.92 16.22 -11.60
CA MET A 501 -13.18 14.96 -11.54
C MET A 501 -13.97 13.87 -10.81
N ILE A 502 -14.57 14.20 -9.66
CA ILE A 502 -15.41 13.29 -8.88
C ILE A 502 -16.68 12.93 -9.66
N ALA A 503 -17.33 13.90 -10.32
CA ALA A 503 -18.49 13.66 -11.18
C ALA A 503 -18.18 12.71 -12.34
N GLY A 504 -16.98 12.83 -12.93
CA GLY A 504 -16.52 11.96 -14.01
C GLY A 504 -16.43 10.49 -13.57
N MET A 505 -15.80 10.24 -12.43
CA MET A 505 -15.60 8.87 -11.92
C MET A 505 -16.87 8.23 -11.34
N THR A 506 -17.81 9.03 -10.84
CA THR A 506 -19.11 8.50 -10.37
C THR A 506 -20.00 8.04 -11.52
N ARG A 507 -19.88 8.63 -12.71
CA ARG A 507 -20.73 8.30 -13.87
C ARG A 507 -20.11 7.31 -14.86
N ALA A 508 -18.79 7.24 -14.94
CA ALA A 508 -18.08 6.36 -15.86
C ALA A 508 -17.00 5.55 -15.12
N ASP A 509 -16.93 4.25 -15.42
CA ASP A 509 -15.83 3.42 -14.94
C ASP A 509 -14.61 3.61 -15.85
N ILE A 510 -13.41 3.67 -15.28
CA ILE A 510 -12.19 3.57 -16.07
C ILE A 510 -12.07 2.10 -16.49
N ARG A 511 -12.75 1.72 -17.58
CA ARG A 511 -12.54 0.42 -18.20
C ARG A 511 -11.14 0.38 -18.80
N THR A 512 -10.16 -0.05 -18.01
CA THR A 512 -8.99 -0.73 -18.56
C THR A 512 -9.48 -2.00 -19.23
N ASP A 513 -9.11 -2.24 -20.48
CA ASP A 513 -9.41 -3.45 -21.23
C ASP A 513 -8.91 -4.70 -20.46
N ARG A 514 -9.75 -5.26 -19.58
CA ARG A 514 -9.43 -6.42 -18.73
C ARG A 514 -9.29 -7.74 -19.52
N ASN A 515 -9.57 -7.73 -20.82
CA ASN A 515 -9.62 -8.94 -21.65
C ASN A 515 -8.32 -9.33 -22.36
N LYS A 516 -7.15 -8.79 -21.97
CA LYS A 516 -5.87 -9.33 -22.48
C LYS A 516 -4.87 -9.81 -21.44
N HIS A 517 -4.98 -9.49 -20.15
CA HIS A 517 -3.92 -9.83 -19.18
C HIS A 517 -4.44 -10.52 -17.90
N GLN A 518 -5.31 -11.52 -18.04
CA GLN A 518 -5.48 -12.55 -17.01
C GLN A 518 -4.31 -13.57 -17.07
N ALA A 519 -3.09 -13.05 -16.90
CA ALA A 519 -1.87 -13.79 -16.55
C ALA A 519 -0.68 -12.81 -16.60
N ARG A 520 -0.58 -11.91 -15.61
CA ARG A 520 0.68 -11.28 -15.15
C ARG A 520 0.36 -10.28 -14.04
N LEU A 521 0.54 -10.73 -12.79
CA LEU A 521 0.92 -9.84 -11.70
C LEU A 521 2.35 -9.37 -11.99
N GLY A 522 2.56 -8.06 -11.97
CA GLY A 522 3.85 -7.44 -12.23
C GLY A 522 3.67 -5.97 -12.64
N PHE A 523 3.95 -5.07 -11.70
CA PHE A 523 4.07 -3.63 -11.93
C PHE A 523 5.06 -3.33 -13.07
N GLY A 524 4.77 -2.28 -13.83
CA GLY A 524 5.67 -1.66 -14.81
C GLY A 524 5.25 -1.87 -16.25
N GLY A 525 4.75 -0.81 -16.89
CA GLY A 525 4.53 -0.80 -18.34
C GLY A 525 3.60 0.32 -18.80
N VAL A 526 4.21 1.44 -19.18
CA VAL A 526 3.59 2.55 -19.94
C VAL A 526 2.83 2.01 -21.14
N THR A 527 1.56 2.39 -21.32
CA THR A 527 0.95 2.56 -22.65
C THR A 527 -0.29 3.47 -22.59
N CYS A 528 -0.40 4.29 -23.63
CA CYS A 528 -1.41 5.30 -23.95
C CYS A 528 -2.81 4.70 -24.16
N TRP A 529 -3.87 5.34 -23.64
CA TRP A 529 -5.26 4.94 -23.92
C TRP A 529 -6.22 6.12 -24.10
N GLN A 530 -7.07 5.93 -25.11
CA GLN A 530 -8.02 6.86 -25.69
C GLN A 530 -9.42 6.60 -25.10
N LEU A 531 -10.12 7.65 -24.64
CA LEU A 531 -11.49 7.56 -24.12
C LEU A 531 -12.48 7.22 -25.25
N ASP A 532 -13.20 6.10 -25.12
CA ASP A 532 -14.31 5.72 -26.01
C ASP A 532 -15.64 5.92 -25.27
N LEU A 533 -16.28 7.07 -25.50
CA LEU A 533 -17.62 7.42 -24.98
C LEU A 533 -18.67 6.89 -25.97
N ARG A 534 -19.31 5.76 -25.67
CA ARG A 534 -20.58 5.38 -26.32
C ARG A 534 -21.74 5.71 -25.39
N SER A 535 -22.56 6.64 -25.85
CA SER A 535 -23.77 7.15 -25.20
C SER A 535 -24.90 6.12 -25.21
N GLU A 536 -25.42 5.74 -24.06
CA GLU A 536 -26.80 5.27 -23.91
C GLU A 536 -27.61 6.38 -23.23
N THR A 537 -28.08 7.32 -24.04
CA THR A 537 -29.05 8.35 -23.64
C THR A 537 -30.46 7.82 -23.85
N SER A 538 -31.00 7.14 -22.85
CA SER A 538 -32.44 7.02 -22.69
C SER A 538 -32.74 6.68 -21.24
N LEU A 539 -33.02 7.70 -20.43
CA LEU A 539 -33.88 7.70 -19.23
C LEU A 539 -33.65 9.02 -18.49
N ILE A 540 -34.22 10.10 -19.02
CA ILE A 540 -34.43 11.35 -18.27
C ILE A 540 -35.91 11.75 -18.45
N SER A 541 -36.56 11.95 -17.31
CA SER A 541 -37.98 12.28 -17.13
C SER A 541 -38.38 13.62 -17.78
N PRO A 542 -39.59 13.74 -18.38
CA PRO A 542 -40.03 14.96 -19.05
C PRO A 542 -40.81 15.87 -18.09
N ARG A 543 -40.15 16.80 -17.41
CA ARG A 543 -40.83 17.88 -16.66
C ARG A 543 -40.33 19.30 -16.95
N LEU A 544 -39.45 19.51 -17.92
CA LEU A 544 -38.89 20.84 -18.24
C LEU A 544 -39.40 21.49 -19.53
N ASN A 545 -40.37 20.90 -20.24
CA ASN A 545 -40.85 21.42 -21.54
C ASN A 545 -42.26 22.06 -21.54
N GLN A 546 -42.81 22.47 -20.39
CA GLN A 546 -44.18 23.02 -20.32
C GLN A 546 -44.31 24.55 -20.44
N TYR A 547 -43.24 25.29 -20.75
CA TYR A 547 -43.31 26.74 -21.00
C TYR A 547 -42.85 27.10 -22.42
N SER A 548 -43.55 26.61 -23.45
CA SER A 548 -43.46 27.23 -24.80
C SER A 548 -44.64 26.97 -25.76
N ALA A 549 -45.66 26.21 -25.36
CA ALA A 549 -46.77 25.86 -26.24
C ALA A 549 -48.10 26.50 -25.79
N ALA A 550 -48.23 27.81 -25.99
CA ALA A 550 -49.50 28.53 -25.92
C ALA A 550 -49.58 29.60 -27.02
N ALA A 551 -49.59 29.18 -28.30
CA ALA A 551 -50.15 29.95 -29.41
C ALA A 551 -50.26 29.09 -30.67
N GLY A 552 -51.47 28.98 -31.22
CA GLY A 552 -51.69 28.56 -32.62
C GLY A 552 -52.06 27.09 -32.81
N GLY A 553 -53.36 26.79 -32.77
CA GLY A 553 -53.90 25.51 -33.23
C GLY A 553 -54.10 25.46 -34.75
N SER A 554 -53.99 24.26 -35.31
CA SER A 554 -54.90 23.73 -36.34
C SER A 554 -54.54 22.27 -36.67
N ASP A 555 -55.48 21.40 -36.28
CA ASP A 555 -55.86 20.01 -36.61
C ASP A 555 -55.06 19.07 -37.58
N PRO A 556 -55.22 17.73 -37.42
CA PRO A 556 -54.31 16.67 -37.88
C PRO A 556 -54.87 15.81 -39.04
N ALA A 557 -54.03 15.08 -39.77
CA ALA A 557 -54.42 13.81 -40.43
C ALA A 557 -53.23 13.04 -41.05
N ARG A 558 -53.38 11.69 -41.01
CA ARG A 558 -52.66 10.60 -41.72
C ARG A 558 -51.38 10.08 -41.04
N ARG A 559 -51.39 8.96 -40.29
CA ARG A 559 -51.56 7.53 -40.68
C ARG A 559 -50.70 7.14 -41.89
N ALA A 560 -50.05 5.98 -41.99
CA ALA A 560 -49.77 4.82 -41.14
C ALA A 560 -48.99 3.83 -42.03
N ALA A 561 -48.17 2.96 -41.43
CA ALA A 561 -47.74 1.64 -41.93
C ALA A 561 -46.85 1.64 -43.21
N VAL A 562 -45.90 0.73 -43.45
CA VAL A 562 -45.96 -0.74 -43.35
C VAL A 562 -44.54 -1.31 -43.23
N VAL A 563 -44.43 -2.35 -42.41
CA VAL A 563 -43.35 -3.35 -42.25
C VAL A 563 -43.18 -4.19 -43.52
N ALA A 564 -41.95 -4.49 -43.95
CA ALA A 564 -41.49 -5.85 -44.27
C ALA A 564 -40.20 -5.91 -45.12
N ALA A 565 -39.30 -6.79 -44.65
CA ALA A 565 -38.57 -7.80 -45.42
C ALA A 565 -37.41 -7.37 -46.35
N SER A 566 -36.21 -7.68 -45.85
CA SER A 566 -35.21 -8.58 -46.46
C SER A 566 -34.95 -8.52 -47.95
N GLY A 567 -33.68 -8.37 -48.31
CA GLY A 567 -33.19 -8.89 -49.59
C GLY A 567 -31.94 -8.23 -50.11
N ARG A 568 -30.80 -8.89 -49.85
CA ARG A 568 -29.53 -8.90 -50.59
C ARG A 568 -29.56 -8.25 -51.98
N GLY A 569 -28.46 -7.59 -52.34
CA GLY A 569 -27.95 -7.65 -53.71
C GLY A 569 -27.32 -6.37 -54.24
N THR A 570 -26.00 -6.27 -54.06
CA THR A 570 -25.02 -5.94 -55.12
C THR A 570 -25.26 -4.74 -56.05
N ALA A 571 -24.27 -3.85 -55.97
CA ALA A 571 -23.46 -3.37 -57.09
C ALA A 571 -23.92 -2.16 -57.92
N SER A 572 -23.05 -1.15 -57.81
CA SER A 572 -22.54 -0.31 -58.90
C SER A 572 -23.36 0.90 -59.34
N GLY A 573 -22.64 1.97 -59.67
CA GLY A 573 -23.13 2.97 -60.62
C GLY A 573 -23.11 4.41 -60.14
N ARG A 574 -21.90 4.97 -60.11
CA ARG A 574 -21.54 6.34 -60.55
C ARG A 574 -22.69 7.32 -60.90
N HIS A 575 -22.52 8.53 -60.35
CA HIS A 575 -22.37 9.83 -61.03
C HIS A 575 -23.41 10.94 -60.79
N ARG A 576 -22.82 12.08 -60.36
CA ARG A 576 -23.07 13.49 -60.75
C ARG A 576 -24.36 14.14 -60.24
N ARG A 577 -24.23 15.08 -59.29
CA ARG A 577 -23.95 16.54 -59.47
C ARG A 577 -25.11 17.29 -60.14
N ALA A 578 -25.72 18.21 -59.38
CA ALA A 578 -25.95 19.64 -59.68
C ALA A 578 -27.21 20.12 -58.92
N THR A 579 -27.11 20.95 -57.88
CA THR A 579 -27.00 22.43 -57.88
C THR A 579 -28.08 23.20 -58.65
N ALA A 580 -28.95 23.90 -57.92
CA ALA A 580 -29.54 25.22 -58.20
C ALA A 580 -30.37 25.61 -56.95
N GLN A 581 -30.09 26.59 -56.10
CA GLN A 581 -29.72 28.01 -56.23
C GLN A 581 -30.88 28.92 -56.68
N ARG A 582 -31.44 29.69 -55.72
CA ARG A 582 -31.85 31.13 -55.77
C ARG A 582 -32.89 31.41 -54.66
N ARG A 583 -32.59 32.18 -53.60
CA ARG A 583 -32.52 33.66 -53.43
C ARG A 583 -33.85 34.42 -53.66
N ALA A 584 -34.39 34.96 -52.58
CA ALA A 584 -35.04 36.28 -52.39
C ALA A 584 -35.42 36.36 -50.89
N GLY A 585 -35.40 37.44 -50.12
CA GLY A 585 -35.20 38.88 -50.27
C GLY A 585 -35.73 39.49 -48.96
N ARG A 586 -34.97 40.39 -48.31
CA ARG A 586 -35.27 41.00 -47.00
C ARG A 586 -36.38 42.06 -47.08
N LEU A 587 -37.08 42.34 -45.97
CA LEU A 587 -37.47 43.69 -45.52
C LEU A 587 -37.64 43.70 -43.97
N ARG A 588 -37.25 44.82 -43.33
CA ARG A 588 -37.09 45.03 -41.86
C ARG A 588 -38.30 45.71 -41.22
N GLY A 589 -38.47 45.49 -39.91
CA GLY A 589 -39.10 46.41 -38.94
C GLY A 589 -38.65 46.05 -37.51
N PRO A 590 -38.38 47.01 -36.58
CA PRO A 590 -37.68 46.74 -35.33
C PRO A 590 -38.62 46.62 -34.13
N HIS A 591 -38.53 45.52 -33.38
CA HIS A 591 -38.87 45.46 -31.96
C HIS A 591 -37.64 44.91 -31.24
N ARG A 592 -37.05 45.72 -30.35
CA ARG A 592 -35.98 45.30 -29.44
C ARG A 592 -36.61 44.63 -28.24
N GLN A 593 -36.37 43.34 -28.09
CA GLN A 593 -36.57 42.57 -26.88
C GLN A 593 -35.21 41.93 -26.56
N TRP A 594 -34.68 42.21 -25.38
CA TRP A 594 -33.34 41.79 -24.95
C TRP A 594 -33.50 40.53 -24.12
N ASP A 595 -33.21 39.37 -24.71
CA ASP A 595 -33.29 38.08 -24.04
C ASP A 595 -31.87 37.55 -23.70
N TYR A 596 -31.78 37.07 -22.45
CA TYR A 596 -30.77 36.30 -21.72
C TYR A 596 -29.54 35.73 -22.48
N LEU A 597 -28.39 35.75 -21.80
CA LEU A 597 -27.18 34.99 -22.15
C LEU A 597 -27.40 33.50 -21.80
N ASP A 598 -27.38 32.63 -22.81
CA ASP A 598 -27.39 31.17 -22.60
C ASP A 598 -25.96 30.67 -22.34
N PHE A 599 -25.76 30.08 -21.16
CA PHE A 599 -24.51 29.41 -20.79
C PHE A 599 -24.68 27.90 -20.95
N THR A 600 -23.88 27.30 -21.83
CA THR A 600 -23.83 25.84 -21.97
C THR A 600 -22.38 25.40 -21.87
N TRP A 601 -22.14 24.32 -21.11
CA TRP A 601 -20.83 23.70 -21.01
C TRP A 601 -20.88 22.30 -21.61
N ARG A 602 -19.76 21.91 -22.23
CA ARG A 602 -19.55 20.54 -22.72
C ARG A 602 -18.13 20.11 -22.38
N LEU A 603 -18.01 18.89 -21.88
CA LEU A 603 -16.73 18.23 -21.66
C LEU A 603 -16.27 17.62 -23.00
N GLU A 604 -15.20 18.14 -23.61
CA GLU A 604 -14.63 17.57 -24.83
C GLU A 604 -13.17 17.15 -24.60
N ARG A 605 -12.95 15.83 -24.56
CA ARG A 605 -11.68 15.07 -24.68
C ARG A 605 -10.49 15.43 -23.76
N SER A 606 -10.50 16.60 -23.12
CA SER A 606 -9.56 17.08 -22.09
C SER A 606 -9.80 18.55 -21.69
N TRP A 607 -10.77 19.26 -22.27
CA TRP A 607 -11.07 20.67 -21.97
C TRP A 607 -12.56 20.88 -21.63
N ILE A 608 -12.85 21.86 -20.79
CA ILE A 608 -14.20 22.40 -20.60
C ILE A 608 -14.38 23.52 -21.61
N CYS A 609 -15.28 23.32 -22.56
CA CYS A 609 -15.66 24.37 -23.50
C CYS A 609 -16.91 25.08 -22.97
N TRP A 610 -16.73 26.32 -22.51
CA TRP A 610 -17.83 27.21 -22.15
C TRP A 610 -18.31 27.91 -23.41
N THR A 611 -19.55 27.63 -23.82
CA THR A 611 -20.16 28.33 -24.95
C THR A 611 -21.12 29.36 -24.39
N ILE A 612 -20.70 30.63 -24.43
CA ILE A 612 -21.57 31.77 -24.18
C ILE A 612 -22.23 32.11 -25.52
N ARG A 613 -23.50 31.76 -25.68
CA ARG A 613 -24.26 32.24 -26.84
C ARG A 613 -24.84 33.61 -26.51
N GLN A 614 -24.20 34.66 -27.00
CA GLN A 614 -24.91 35.91 -27.22
C GLN A 614 -25.91 35.71 -28.37
N PRO A 615 -27.18 36.09 -28.21
CA PRO A 615 -28.05 36.25 -29.37
C PRO A 615 -27.37 37.26 -30.29
N ALA A 616 -27.15 36.88 -31.55
CA ALA A 616 -26.47 37.72 -32.51
C ALA A 616 -27.15 39.09 -32.59
N HIS A 617 -26.45 40.13 -32.12
CA HIS A 617 -26.78 41.50 -32.45
C HIS A 617 -26.69 41.64 -33.97
N LYS A 618 -27.86 41.71 -34.63
CA LYS A 618 -27.92 42.25 -35.99
C LYS A 618 -27.89 43.78 -35.89
N GLY A 619 -26.69 44.33 -35.86
CA GLY A 619 -26.45 45.78 -35.89
C GLY A 619 -25.05 46.07 -35.40
#